data_AF-A0A853EPA2-F1
#
_entry.id   AF-A0A853EPA2-F1
#
_cell.length_a   1.000
_cell.length_b   1.000
_cell.length_c   1.000
_cell.angle_alpha   90.00
_cell.angle_beta   90.00
_cell.angle_gamma   90.00
#
_symmetry.space_group_name_H-M   'P 1'
#
loop_
_entity.id
_entity.type
_entity.pdbx_description
1 polymer ?
#
loop_
_entity_poly.entity_id
_entity_poly.type
_entity_poly.pdbx_seq_one_letter_code
_entity_poly.pdbx_strand_id
1 'polypeptide(L)'
;MLLLPALLALALTGCGSNGDGRADATSAAPSSGAATATASASGGGTSPAAEPTPLVETPDPTSAPESPVAPSASGVDPGAVERGDLSADQLDAVGTDQAVTVNEAASVQIGQMRSQDLEAGPGEVGGAGVVVPVTVSNTSSEPLSLSGLVVTVTYGADGAPAEEVTSVSDVIPASLAAGESQSIERAFTIPAEGRGQVRVVVDLGADYPAAVFEGPAPS
;
A
#
# COMPACT_ATOMS: atom_id res chain seq x y z
N MET A 1 -15.13 -56.55 -32.29
CA MET A 1 -14.97 -55.16 -31.85
C MET A 1 -13.96 -55.12 -30.72
N LEU A 2 -13.10 -54.10 -30.78
CA LEU A 2 -11.86 -53.81 -30.06
C LEU A 2 -11.64 -54.39 -28.63
N LEU A 3 -10.37 -54.74 -28.38
CA LEU A 3 -9.77 -55.27 -27.15
C LEU A 3 -9.67 -54.26 -25.97
N LEU A 4 -9.77 -54.80 -24.75
CA LEU A 4 -9.30 -54.29 -23.43
C LEU A 4 -7.75 -54.46 -23.29
N PRO A 5 -7.04 -54.12 -22.18
CA PRO A 5 -7.21 -53.16 -21.06
C PRO A 5 -5.94 -52.28 -20.78
N ALA A 6 -5.99 -51.31 -19.85
CA ALA A 6 -4.82 -50.94 -19.05
C ALA A 6 -5.21 -50.26 -17.71
N LEU A 7 -4.95 -50.97 -16.62
CA LEU A 7 -4.89 -50.50 -15.22
C LEU A 7 -3.62 -49.65 -14.98
N LEU A 8 -3.71 -48.62 -14.14
CA LEU A 8 -2.61 -48.18 -13.25
C LEU A 8 -3.21 -47.26 -12.15
N ALA A 9 -3.59 -47.79 -10.99
CA ALA A 9 -2.78 -48.03 -9.77
C ALA A 9 -2.39 -46.75 -9.00
N LEU A 10 -3.11 -46.56 -7.89
CA LEU A 10 -2.97 -45.57 -6.83
C LEU A 10 -1.81 -45.96 -5.90
N ALA A 11 -0.89 -45.04 -5.58
CA ALA A 11 0.12 -45.24 -4.54
C ALA A 11 0.12 -44.08 -3.55
N LEU A 12 -0.46 -44.32 -2.37
CA LEU A 12 -0.24 -43.57 -1.13
C LEU A 12 1.00 -44.14 -0.43
N THR A 13 1.94 -43.30 -0.04
CA THR A 13 2.98 -43.63 0.95
C THR A 13 3.27 -42.38 1.78
N GLY A 14 3.22 -42.54 3.10
CA GLY A 14 3.40 -41.47 4.07
C GLY A 14 4.60 -41.64 5.00
N CYS A 15 4.73 -40.65 5.89
CA CYS A 15 5.35 -40.57 7.23
C CYS A 15 6.85 -40.83 7.49
N GLY A 16 7.42 -39.90 8.28
CA GLY A 16 8.62 -40.04 9.14
C GLY A 16 9.53 -38.79 9.02
N SER A 17 9.53 -37.77 9.89
CA SER A 17 9.75 -37.65 11.35
C SER A 17 11.22 -37.81 11.81
N ASN A 18 11.63 -36.91 12.72
CA ASN A 18 12.88 -36.79 13.53
C ASN A 18 13.94 -35.83 12.96
N GLY A 19 14.55 -34.89 13.70
CA GLY A 19 14.56 -34.56 15.13
C GLY A 19 15.23 -33.18 15.30
N ASP A 20 14.78 -32.38 16.26
CA ASP A 20 15.43 -32.13 17.57
C ASP A 20 16.67 -31.23 17.53
N GLY A 21 16.61 -30.09 18.22
CA GLY A 21 17.65 -29.08 18.24
C GLY A 21 17.32 -27.91 19.15
N ARG A 22 16.93 -28.21 20.38
CA ARG A 22 16.80 -27.31 21.53
C ARG A 22 18.09 -26.49 21.68
N ALA A 23 18.01 -25.17 21.65
CA ALA A 23 19.10 -24.29 22.07
C ALA A 23 18.72 -23.63 23.39
N ASP A 24 19.59 -23.88 24.36
CA ASP A 24 19.43 -23.69 25.78
C ASP A 24 19.30 -22.24 26.24
N ALA A 25 18.43 -22.07 27.23
CA ALA A 25 18.51 -20.96 28.16
C ALA A 25 19.83 -21.04 28.92
N THR A 26 20.66 -20.00 28.84
CA THR A 26 21.73 -19.76 29.82
C THR A 26 21.40 -18.49 30.59
N SER A 27 20.97 -18.71 31.83
CA SER A 27 20.92 -17.71 32.88
C SER A 27 22.28 -17.73 33.57
N ALA A 28 22.99 -16.60 33.55
CA ALA A 28 24.16 -16.36 34.39
C ALA A 28 24.15 -14.91 34.90
N ALA A 29 23.69 -14.74 36.14
CA ALA A 29 24.21 -13.72 37.06
C ALA A 29 25.50 -14.27 37.72
N PRO A 30 26.17 -13.60 38.67
CA PRO A 30 26.24 -12.18 39.06
C PRO A 30 27.72 -11.70 39.04
N SER A 31 28.02 -10.43 39.39
CA SER A 31 29.13 -10.12 40.31
C SER A 31 29.19 -8.64 40.69
N SER A 32 29.34 -8.47 42.00
CA SER A 32 29.50 -7.25 42.77
C SER A 32 30.73 -6.42 42.40
N GLY A 33 30.64 -5.11 42.62
CA GLY A 33 31.78 -4.21 42.66
C GLY A 33 31.44 -2.94 43.42
N ALA A 34 31.56 -2.99 44.74
CA ALA A 34 31.55 -1.80 45.59
C ALA A 34 32.93 -1.15 45.56
N ALA A 35 33.00 0.16 45.31
CA ALA A 35 34.13 0.99 45.71
C ALA A 35 33.71 2.43 45.98
N THR A 36 34.22 2.89 47.11
CA THR A 36 34.14 4.15 47.85
C THR A 36 34.56 5.44 47.12
N ALA A 37 33.75 6.47 47.36
CA ALA A 37 34.09 7.74 48.04
C ALA A 37 34.72 8.95 47.29
N THR A 38 34.04 10.08 47.56
CA THR A 38 34.51 11.46 47.85
C THR A 38 34.88 12.46 46.75
N ALA A 39 34.18 13.60 46.86
CA ALA A 39 34.60 15.00 46.73
C ALA A 39 34.71 15.66 45.33
N SER A 40 33.87 16.67 45.10
CA SER A 40 34.21 17.99 44.50
C SER A 40 32.96 18.89 44.61
N ALA A 41 32.97 19.93 45.44
CA ALA A 41 33.53 21.27 45.18
C ALA A 41 32.74 22.02 44.09
N SER A 42 32.02 23.05 44.55
CA SER A 42 31.27 24.02 43.76
C SER A 42 32.22 24.85 42.88
N GLY A 43 31.90 24.94 41.59
CA GLY A 43 32.57 25.79 40.61
C GLY A 43 31.63 26.03 39.44
N GLY A 44 31.35 27.30 39.16
CA GLY A 44 30.39 27.73 38.14
C GLY A 44 30.80 27.35 36.71
N GLY A 45 29.78 27.19 35.87
CA GLY A 45 29.91 27.03 34.43
C GLY A 45 28.52 27.06 33.82
N THR A 46 28.22 28.13 33.10
CA THR A 46 27.01 28.34 32.32
C THR A 46 26.75 27.16 31.38
N SER A 47 25.59 26.51 31.52
CA SER A 47 25.09 25.52 30.57
C SER A 47 24.87 26.18 29.21
N PRO A 48 25.51 25.71 28.12
CA PRO A 48 24.97 25.94 26.79
C PRO A 48 23.62 25.23 26.74
N ALA A 49 22.58 25.97 26.38
CA ALA A 49 21.30 25.38 26.04
C ALA A 49 21.52 24.44 24.86
N ALA A 50 21.20 23.16 25.03
CA ALA A 50 21.09 22.24 23.92
C ALA A 50 19.97 22.76 23.00
N GLU A 51 20.36 23.20 21.81
CA GLU A 51 19.42 23.43 20.72
C GLU A 51 18.63 22.13 20.48
N PRO A 52 17.30 22.15 20.44
CA PRO A 52 16.54 20.98 20.05
C PRO A 52 16.86 20.70 18.59
N THR A 53 17.59 19.62 18.33
CA THR A 53 17.63 19.00 17.00
C THR A 53 16.19 18.79 16.52
N PRO A 54 15.82 19.25 15.32
CA PRO A 54 14.50 18.95 14.77
C PRO A 54 14.42 17.43 14.59
N LEU A 55 13.52 16.80 15.33
CA LEU A 55 13.02 15.46 15.00
C LEU A 55 12.38 15.58 13.62
N VAL A 56 13.03 15.02 12.61
CA VAL A 56 12.37 14.76 11.33
C VAL A 56 11.40 13.62 11.63
N GLU A 57 10.13 13.95 11.85
CA GLU A 57 9.08 12.95 11.93
C GLU A 57 9.00 12.23 10.60
N THR A 58 9.21 10.92 10.63
CA THR A 58 8.81 10.03 9.54
C THR A 58 7.29 9.98 9.59
N PRO A 59 6.55 10.29 8.52
CA PRO A 59 5.10 10.27 8.57
C PRO A 59 4.62 8.85 8.90
N ASP A 60 3.71 8.75 9.87
CA ASP A 60 3.10 7.50 10.30
C ASP A 60 2.11 7.03 9.22
N PRO A 61 2.27 5.82 8.63
CA PRO A 61 1.44 5.37 7.51
C PRO A 61 -0.03 5.07 7.88
N THR A 62 -0.42 5.23 9.16
CA THR A 62 -1.78 4.97 9.66
C THR A 62 -2.63 6.24 9.80
N SER A 63 -2.05 7.44 9.72
CA SER A 63 -2.79 8.67 9.97
C SER A 63 -3.46 9.21 8.71
N ALA A 64 -4.73 9.63 8.82
CA ALA A 64 -5.45 10.31 7.75
C ALA A 64 -4.69 11.59 7.33
N PRO A 65 -4.70 11.96 6.03
CA PRO A 65 -3.91 13.09 5.53
C PRO A 65 -4.31 14.41 6.20
N GLU A 66 -3.32 15.23 6.54
CA GLU A 66 -3.52 16.47 7.31
C GLU A 66 -4.34 17.55 6.57
N SER A 67 -4.48 17.47 5.25
CA SER A 67 -5.38 18.32 4.44
C SER A 67 -5.63 17.73 3.05
N PRO A 68 -6.70 16.92 2.87
CA PRO A 68 -7.10 16.48 1.55
C PRO A 68 -7.69 17.64 0.73
N VAL A 69 -7.45 17.63 -0.58
CA VAL A 69 -8.11 18.52 -1.54
C VAL A 69 -9.42 17.89 -2.00
N ALA A 70 -10.46 18.71 -2.15
CA ALA A 70 -11.67 18.30 -2.85
C ALA A 70 -11.53 18.73 -4.32
N PRO A 71 -11.13 17.84 -5.25
CA PRO A 71 -11.12 18.17 -6.67
C PRO A 71 -12.54 18.48 -7.14
N SER A 72 -12.64 19.24 -8.23
CA SER A 72 -13.94 19.60 -8.79
C SER A 72 -14.66 18.34 -9.28
N ALA A 73 -15.94 18.24 -8.92
CA ALA A 73 -16.86 17.22 -9.44
C ALA A 73 -17.66 17.75 -10.66
N SER A 74 -17.25 18.87 -11.26
CA SER A 74 -18.01 19.54 -12.33
C SER A 74 -18.14 18.71 -13.60
N GLY A 75 -17.25 17.72 -13.79
CA GLY A 75 -17.30 16.76 -14.89
C GLY A 75 -18.04 15.46 -14.57
N VAL A 76 -18.45 15.24 -13.31
CA VAL A 76 -19.11 13.99 -12.89
C VAL A 76 -20.57 13.99 -13.33
N ASP A 77 -20.96 13.00 -14.11
CA ASP A 77 -22.33 12.77 -14.54
C ASP A 77 -23.02 11.72 -13.64
N PRO A 78 -24.13 12.04 -12.98
CA PRO A 78 -24.77 11.15 -12.00
C PRO A 78 -25.44 9.91 -12.61
N GLY A 79 -25.47 9.79 -13.94
CA GLY A 79 -25.95 8.60 -14.66
C GLY A 79 -24.84 7.96 -15.50
N ALA A 80 -23.57 8.28 -15.23
CA ALA A 80 -22.41 7.72 -15.91
C ALA A 80 -22.34 6.21 -15.72
N VAL A 81 -22.50 5.75 -14.48
CA VAL A 81 -22.44 4.33 -14.13
C VAL A 81 -23.56 3.53 -14.80
N GLU A 82 -24.81 4.00 -14.79
CA GLU A 82 -25.93 3.32 -15.45
C GLU A 82 -25.81 3.28 -16.97
N ARG A 83 -25.15 4.27 -17.58
CA ARG A 83 -24.89 4.31 -19.02
C ARG A 83 -23.61 3.58 -19.42
N GLY A 84 -22.80 3.14 -18.45
CA GLY A 84 -21.50 2.51 -18.68
C GLY A 84 -20.41 3.48 -19.15
N ASP A 85 -20.59 4.78 -18.97
CA ASP A 85 -19.60 5.81 -19.31
C ASP A 85 -18.75 6.15 -18.08
N LEU A 86 -17.93 5.20 -17.63
CA LEU A 86 -17.12 5.34 -16.40
C LEU A 86 -16.09 6.49 -16.48
N SER A 87 -15.82 7.03 -17.67
CA SER A 87 -14.97 8.22 -17.81
C SER A 87 -15.68 9.48 -17.31
N ALA A 88 -17.00 9.53 -17.42
CA ALA A 88 -17.82 10.62 -16.92
C ALA A 88 -18.13 10.51 -15.42
N ASP A 89 -17.66 9.47 -14.74
CA ASP A 89 -17.78 9.29 -13.28
C ASP A 89 -16.48 9.63 -12.52
N GLN A 90 -15.52 10.27 -13.20
CA GLN A 90 -14.21 10.58 -12.63
C GLN A 90 -14.13 12.02 -12.12
N LEU A 91 -13.51 12.18 -10.96
CA LEU A 91 -13.09 13.50 -10.46
C LEU A 91 -11.98 14.07 -11.35
N ASP A 92 -11.81 15.39 -11.31
CA ASP A 92 -10.67 16.03 -11.97
C ASP A 92 -9.34 15.47 -11.44
N ALA A 93 -8.38 15.27 -12.34
CA ALA A 93 -7.07 14.73 -12.00
C ALA A 93 -6.29 15.68 -11.09
N VAL A 94 -5.62 15.11 -10.07
CA VAL A 94 -4.70 15.82 -9.18
C VAL A 94 -3.29 15.22 -9.25
N GLY A 95 -2.31 15.88 -8.64
CA GLY A 95 -0.96 15.33 -8.52
C GLY A 95 -0.91 14.07 -7.63
N THR A 96 0.01 13.14 -7.90
CA THR A 96 0.20 11.93 -7.09
C THR A 96 0.61 12.18 -5.64
N ASP A 97 1.12 13.37 -5.30
CA ASP A 97 1.43 13.79 -3.93
C ASP A 97 0.22 14.36 -3.17
N GLN A 98 -0.93 14.52 -3.82
CA GLN A 98 -2.14 15.07 -3.22
C GLN A 98 -3.06 13.98 -2.67
N ALA A 99 -3.90 14.34 -1.70
CA ALA A 99 -5.00 13.51 -1.23
C ALA A 99 -6.34 14.06 -1.76
N VAL A 100 -7.24 13.19 -2.18
CA VAL A 100 -8.54 13.50 -2.79
C VAL A 100 -9.67 13.12 -1.85
N THR A 101 -10.51 14.09 -1.50
CA THR A 101 -11.79 13.82 -0.82
C THR A 101 -12.84 13.34 -1.83
N VAL A 102 -13.47 12.20 -1.56
CA VAL A 102 -14.53 11.60 -2.37
C VAL A 102 -15.86 11.67 -1.59
N ASN A 103 -16.80 12.50 -2.08
CA ASN A 103 -18.14 12.70 -1.49
C ASN A 103 -18.16 12.93 0.04
N GLU A 104 -17.10 13.53 0.61
CA GLU A 104 -16.90 13.72 2.07
C GLU A 104 -16.86 12.42 2.90
N ALA A 105 -16.99 11.25 2.26
CA ALA A 105 -17.07 9.94 2.91
C ALA A 105 -15.71 9.23 2.98
N ALA A 106 -14.84 9.51 2.02
CA ALA A 106 -13.49 8.96 1.97
C ALA A 106 -12.46 10.00 1.57
N SER A 107 -11.21 9.77 1.97
CA SER A 107 -10.03 10.43 1.43
C SER A 107 -9.11 9.38 0.81
N VAL A 108 -8.64 9.62 -0.40
CA VAL A 108 -7.76 8.71 -1.15
C VAL A 108 -6.44 9.41 -1.44
N GLN A 109 -5.32 8.72 -1.25
CA GLN A 109 -3.99 9.25 -1.54
C GLN A 109 -3.09 8.18 -2.16
N ILE A 110 -2.21 8.60 -3.05
CA ILE A 110 -1.11 7.75 -3.53
C ILE A 110 0.11 7.98 -2.62
N GLY A 111 0.57 6.90 -1.98
CA GLY A 111 1.79 6.91 -1.18
C GLY A 111 3.04 6.93 -2.05
N GLN A 112 4.20 6.85 -1.40
CA GLN A 112 5.48 6.83 -2.12
C GLN A 112 5.59 5.59 -3.01
N MET A 113 5.52 5.78 -4.32
CA MET A 113 5.69 4.72 -5.30
C MET A 113 7.12 4.15 -5.24
N ARG A 114 7.26 2.85 -5.51
CA ARG A 114 8.55 2.15 -5.51
C ARG A 114 8.76 1.42 -6.83
N SER A 115 9.93 1.60 -7.44
CA SER A 115 10.33 0.82 -8.61
C SER A 115 11.04 -0.46 -8.18
N GLN A 116 10.69 -1.57 -8.82
CA GLN A 116 11.34 -2.87 -8.59
C GLN A 116 11.09 -3.82 -9.77
N ASP A 117 11.81 -4.93 -9.79
CA ASP A 117 11.46 -6.07 -10.62
C ASP A 117 10.41 -6.91 -9.87
N LEU A 118 9.23 -7.08 -10.48
CA LEU A 118 8.09 -7.77 -9.88
C LEU A 118 8.16 -9.27 -10.17
N GLU A 119 8.23 -10.07 -9.12
CA GLU A 119 8.19 -11.52 -9.20
C GLU A 119 6.74 -11.99 -9.33
N ALA A 120 6.38 -12.50 -10.51
CA ALA A 120 5.03 -12.99 -10.77
C ALA A 120 4.79 -14.39 -10.21
N GLY A 121 3.56 -14.62 -9.73
CA GLY A 121 3.08 -15.94 -9.36
C GLY A 121 2.73 -16.81 -10.57
N PRO A 122 2.28 -18.06 -10.33
CA PRO A 122 1.90 -18.97 -11.40
C PRO A 122 0.81 -18.39 -12.32
N GLY A 123 1.11 -18.27 -13.61
CA GLY A 123 0.16 -17.77 -14.63
C GLY A 123 0.14 -16.25 -14.80
N GLU A 124 0.91 -15.51 -14.00
CA GLU A 124 1.10 -14.07 -14.13
C GLU A 124 2.38 -13.73 -14.90
N VAL A 125 2.48 -12.48 -15.36
CA VAL A 125 3.67 -11.96 -16.05
C VAL A 125 4.33 -10.92 -15.15
N GLY A 126 5.59 -11.14 -14.81
CA GLY A 126 6.40 -10.25 -13.98
C GLY A 126 7.33 -9.36 -14.80
N GLY A 127 8.25 -8.67 -14.11
CA GLY A 127 9.29 -7.83 -14.70
C GLY A 127 9.31 -6.42 -14.13
N ALA A 128 9.93 -5.48 -14.85
CA ALA A 128 10.06 -4.09 -14.41
C ALA A 128 8.69 -3.47 -14.10
N GLY A 129 8.49 -3.04 -12.86
CA GLY A 129 7.22 -2.51 -12.40
C GLY A 129 7.33 -1.48 -11.29
N VAL A 130 6.15 -1.03 -10.86
CA VAL A 130 5.97 -0.02 -9.83
C VAL A 130 4.96 -0.56 -8.82
N VAL A 131 5.32 -0.50 -7.55
CA VAL A 131 4.37 -0.68 -6.43
C VAL A 131 3.79 0.69 -6.10
N VAL A 132 2.46 0.78 -6.14
CA VAL A 132 1.64 1.96 -5.90
C VAL A 132 0.88 1.75 -4.58
N PRO A 133 1.33 2.36 -3.46
CA PRO A 133 0.57 2.34 -2.23
C PRO A 133 -0.66 3.23 -2.37
N VAL A 134 -1.85 2.69 -2.18
CA VAL A 134 -3.11 3.44 -2.18
C VAL A 134 -3.62 3.51 -0.75
N THR A 135 -3.57 4.70 -0.16
CA THR A 135 -4.14 4.95 1.16
C THR A 135 -5.59 5.37 0.99
N VAL A 136 -6.50 4.63 1.61
CA VAL A 136 -7.92 4.98 1.73
C VAL A 136 -8.23 5.24 3.20
N SER A 137 -8.78 6.42 3.48
CA SER A 137 -9.24 6.84 4.80
C SER A 137 -10.76 6.99 4.78
N ASN A 138 -11.46 6.29 5.66
CA ASN A 138 -12.89 6.48 5.86
C ASN A 138 -13.12 7.71 6.76
N THR A 139 -13.57 8.82 6.17
CA THR A 139 -13.85 10.07 6.87
C THR A 139 -15.29 10.17 7.37
N SER A 140 -16.11 9.17 7.06
CA SER A 140 -17.51 9.11 7.48
C SER A 140 -17.66 8.54 8.91
N SER A 141 -18.90 8.59 9.42
CA SER A 141 -19.28 7.96 10.69
C SER A 141 -19.79 6.52 10.54
N GLU A 142 -19.86 6.01 9.31
CA GLU A 142 -20.36 4.67 8.98
C GLU A 142 -19.21 3.80 8.43
N PRO A 143 -19.34 2.46 8.45
CA PRO A 143 -18.36 1.60 7.79
C PRO A 143 -18.35 1.86 6.28
N LEU A 144 -17.16 2.08 5.71
CA LEU A 144 -16.95 2.23 4.27
C LEU A 144 -16.69 0.85 3.67
N SER A 145 -17.51 0.42 2.70
CA SER A 145 -17.21 -0.82 1.97
C SER A 145 -16.10 -0.57 0.95
N LEU A 146 -15.13 -1.48 0.87
CA LEU A 146 -14.09 -1.49 -0.15
C LEU A 146 -14.24 -2.68 -1.11
N SER A 147 -15.38 -3.37 -1.07
CA SER A 147 -15.63 -4.53 -1.94
C SER A 147 -15.71 -4.17 -3.43
N GLY A 148 -15.97 -2.89 -3.73
CA GLY A 148 -15.94 -2.33 -5.08
C GLY A 148 -14.61 -1.69 -5.46
N LEU A 149 -13.58 -1.73 -4.59
CA LEU A 149 -12.34 -1.01 -4.84
C LEU A 149 -11.59 -1.60 -6.05
N VAL A 150 -11.35 -0.76 -7.06
CA VAL A 150 -10.55 -1.08 -8.24
C VAL A 150 -9.52 0.01 -8.46
N VAL A 151 -8.27 -0.40 -8.71
CA VAL A 151 -7.18 0.52 -9.06
C VAL A 151 -6.80 0.23 -10.51
N THR A 152 -7.04 1.21 -11.39
CA THR A 152 -6.65 1.13 -12.79
C THR A 152 -5.48 2.06 -13.04
N VAL A 153 -4.43 1.54 -13.67
CA VAL A 153 -3.23 2.33 -13.97
C VAL A 153 -2.98 2.35 -15.47
N THR A 154 -2.72 3.54 -16.01
CA THR A 154 -2.20 3.72 -17.37
C THR A 154 -0.89 4.51 -17.34
N TYR A 155 -0.06 4.35 -18.36
CA TYR A 155 1.26 4.97 -18.42
C TYR A 155 1.63 5.43 -19.83
N GLY A 156 2.60 6.35 -19.89
CA GLY A 156 3.09 6.95 -21.12
C GLY A 156 2.09 7.91 -21.78
N ALA A 157 2.57 8.63 -22.80
CA ALA A 157 1.77 9.64 -23.51
C ALA A 157 0.54 9.06 -24.24
N ASP A 158 0.63 7.80 -24.65
CA ASP A 158 -0.46 7.09 -25.33
C ASP A 158 -1.48 6.47 -24.35
N GLY A 159 -1.24 6.55 -23.04
CA GLY A 159 -2.13 5.99 -22.01
C GLY A 159 -2.22 4.47 -22.05
N ALA A 160 -1.10 3.78 -22.26
CA ALA A 160 -1.04 2.32 -22.29
C ALA A 160 -1.51 1.73 -20.95
N PRO A 161 -2.37 0.70 -20.94
CA PRO A 161 -2.80 0.06 -19.71
C PRO A 161 -1.63 -0.68 -19.05
N ALA A 162 -1.51 -0.53 -17.73
CA ALA A 162 -0.59 -1.32 -16.93
C ALA A 162 -1.25 -2.62 -16.49
N GLU A 163 -0.53 -3.73 -16.59
CA GLU A 163 -0.99 -5.02 -16.06
C GLU A 163 -0.66 -5.09 -14.56
N GLU A 164 -1.63 -5.50 -13.75
CA GLU A 164 -1.41 -5.73 -12.32
C GLU A 164 -0.73 -7.08 -12.08
N VAL A 165 0.22 -7.13 -11.15
CA VAL A 165 0.78 -8.37 -10.60
C VAL A 165 0.12 -8.63 -9.25
N THR A 166 -0.97 -9.39 -9.26
CA THR A 166 -1.79 -9.70 -8.09
C THR A 166 -1.00 -10.45 -7.02
N SER A 167 -0.07 -11.34 -7.37
CA SER A 167 0.75 -12.04 -6.36
C SER A 167 1.67 -11.13 -5.53
N VAL A 168 1.97 -9.91 -6.01
CA VAL A 168 2.77 -8.91 -5.29
C VAL A 168 1.88 -7.86 -4.62
N SER A 169 0.60 -7.80 -5.01
CA SER A 169 -0.35 -6.83 -4.49
C SER A 169 -0.99 -7.32 -3.17
N ASP A 170 -1.34 -6.37 -2.32
CA ASP A 170 -2.07 -6.65 -1.09
C ASP A 170 -3.52 -7.07 -1.39
N VAL A 171 -4.05 -7.90 -0.48
CA VAL A 171 -5.47 -8.21 -0.46
C VAL A 171 -6.24 -6.98 0.04
N ILE A 172 -7.23 -6.55 -0.74
CA ILE A 172 -8.13 -5.46 -0.35
C ILE A 172 -9.03 -5.94 0.80
N PRO A 173 -9.06 -5.26 1.96
CA PRO A 173 -10.00 -5.60 3.03
C PRO A 173 -11.44 -5.32 2.59
N ALA A 174 -12.42 -6.02 3.15
CA ALA A 174 -13.81 -5.87 2.71
C ALA A 174 -14.42 -4.48 3.03
N SER A 175 -13.95 -3.85 4.10
CA SER A 175 -14.44 -2.56 4.60
C SER A 175 -13.44 -1.90 5.55
N LEU A 176 -13.58 -0.59 5.74
CA LEU A 176 -12.91 0.20 6.76
C LEU A 176 -13.92 0.70 7.80
N ALA A 177 -13.57 0.61 9.09
CA ALA A 177 -14.38 1.21 10.15
C ALA A 177 -14.39 2.75 10.04
N ALA A 178 -15.31 3.41 10.74
CA ALA A 178 -15.38 4.88 10.77
C ALA A 178 -14.07 5.47 11.31
N GLY A 179 -13.50 6.44 10.59
CA GLY A 179 -12.21 7.05 10.92
C GLY A 179 -10.98 6.19 10.64
N GLU A 180 -11.15 4.96 10.16
CA GLU A 180 -10.04 4.04 9.86
C GLU A 180 -9.35 4.42 8.55
N SER A 181 -8.05 4.18 8.48
CA SER A 181 -7.23 4.35 7.28
C SER A 181 -6.42 3.10 7.01
N GLN A 182 -6.34 2.71 5.74
CA GLN A 182 -5.54 1.58 5.30
C GLN A 182 -4.76 1.94 4.04
N SER A 183 -3.46 1.65 4.06
CA SER A 183 -2.63 1.64 2.86
C SER A 183 -2.62 0.24 2.26
N ILE A 184 -2.88 0.15 0.96
CA ILE A 184 -2.99 -1.09 0.19
C ILE A 184 -1.97 -1.02 -0.94
N GLU A 185 -0.98 -1.91 -0.94
CA GLU A 185 0.06 -1.93 -1.98
C GLU A 185 -0.45 -2.61 -3.25
N ARG A 186 -0.42 -1.93 -4.39
CA ARG A 186 -0.82 -2.48 -5.70
C ARG A 186 0.34 -2.44 -6.66
N ALA A 187 0.68 -3.57 -7.26
CA ALA A 187 1.86 -3.71 -8.09
C ALA A 187 1.48 -3.80 -9.57
N PHE A 188 2.10 -2.96 -10.41
CA PHE A 188 1.82 -2.91 -11.84
C PHE A 188 3.10 -3.04 -12.66
N THR A 189 3.07 -3.81 -13.74
CA THR A 189 4.17 -3.84 -14.72
C THR A 189 4.14 -2.54 -15.52
N ILE A 190 5.17 -1.72 -15.35
CA ILE A 190 5.33 -0.43 -16.03
C ILE A 190 6.80 -0.32 -16.46
N PRO A 191 7.08 -0.41 -17.77
CA PRO A 191 8.42 -0.21 -18.31
C PRO A 191 8.98 1.16 -17.94
N ALA A 192 10.28 1.28 -17.73
CA ALA A 192 10.92 2.51 -17.28
C ALA A 192 10.64 3.71 -18.22
N GLU A 193 10.57 3.47 -19.54
CA GLU A 193 10.24 4.48 -20.55
C GLU A 193 8.83 5.07 -20.39
N GLY A 194 7.90 4.35 -19.75
CA GLY A 194 6.52 4.76 -19.53
C GLY A 194 6.30 5.56 -18.25
N ARG A 195 7.26 5.58 -17.33
CA ARG A 195 7.08 6.09 -15.96
C ARG A 195 7.09 7.61 -15.83
N GLY A 196 7.43 8.34 -16.90
CA GLY A 196 7.39 9.80 -16.90
C GLY A 196 5.97 10.38 -16.79
N GLN A 197 4.94 9.59 -17.13
CA GLN A 197 3.54 9.96 -17.00
C GLN A 197 2.74 8.71 -16.63
N VAL A 198 2.25 8.66 -15.40
CA VAL A 198 1.38 7.60 -14.88
C VAL A 198 0.08 8.23 -14.44
N ARG A 199 -1.03 7.59 -14.81
CA ARG A 199 -2.38 7.94 -14.37
C ARG A 199 -2.95 6.79 -13.55
N VAL A 200 -3.36 7.08 -12.32
CA VAL A 200 -3.96 6.12 -11.40
C VAL A 200 -5.40 6.54 -11.16
N VAL A 201 -6.34 5.65 -11.46
CA VAL A 201 -7.76 5.81 -11.16
C VAL A 201 -8.10 4.86 -10.03
N VAL A 202 -8.59 5.41 -8.92
CA VAL A 202 -9.06 4.66 -7.77
C VAL A 202 -10.57 4.79 -7.70
N ASP A 203 -11.25 3.70 -8.04
CA ASP A 203 -12.71 3.57 -7.97
C ASP A 203 -13.06 2.84 -6.67
N LEU A 204 -14.00 3.38 -5.87
CA LEU A 204 -14.43 2.77 -4.60
C LEU A 204 -15.74 1.96 -4.77
N GLY A 205 -16.23 1.81 -6.00
CA GLY A 205 -17.54 1.27 -6.34
C GLY A 205 -18.54 2.35 -6.77
N ALA A 206 -19.65 1.91 -7.36
CA ALA A 206 -20.63 2.75 -8.04
C ALA A 206 -21.33 3.84 -7.20
N ASP A 207 -21.17 3.82 -5.88
CA ASP A 207 -21.70 4.85 -4.97
C ASP A 207 -20.80 6.11 -4.92
N TYR A 208 -19.61 6.05 -5.51
CA TYR A 208 -18.59 7.09 -5.41
C TYR A 208 -17.93 7.37 -6.77
N PRO A 209 -17.73 8.64 -7.14
CA PRO A 209 -16.92 8.95 -8.30
C PRO A 209 -15.47 8.53 -8.07
N ALA A 210 -14.80 8.10 -9.13
CA ALA A 210 -13.43 7.64 -9.04
C ALA A 210 -12.44 8.80 -8.85
N ALA A 211 -11.50 8.63 -7.93
CA ALA A 211 -10.41 9.57 -7.70
C ALA A 211 -9.31 9.36 -8.76
N VAL A 212 -8.80 10.45 -9.34
CA VAL A 212 -7.81 10.42 -10.41
C VAL A 212 -6.53 11.13 -9.98
N PHE A 213 -5.40 10.43 -10.11
CA PHE A 213 -4.07 10.95 -9.82
C PHE A 213 -3.19 10.85 -11.07
N GLU A 214 -2.43 11.89 -11.35
CA GLU A 214 -1.48 11.94 -12.46
C GLU A 214 -0.11 12.45 -12.00
N GLY A 215 0.94 11.79 -12.45
CA GLY A 215 2.30 12.16 -12.05
C GLY A 215 3.36 11.17 -12.55
N PRO A 216 4.65 11.51 -12.37
CA PRO A 216 5.73 10.57 -12.67
C PRO A 216 5.82 9.47 -11.60
N ALA A 217 6.26 8.28 -12.01
CA ALA A 217 6.64 7.18 -11.15
C ALA A 217 8.18 7.01 -11.11
N PRO A 218 8.75 6.38 -10.07
CA PRO A 218 10.19 6.16 -9.98
C PRO A 218 10.72 5.27 -11.12
N SER A 219 11.86 5.64 -11.69
CA SER A 219 12.57 4.86 -12.71
C SER A 219 13.22 3.59 -12.17
#